data_AF-K6VZ04-F1
#
_entry.id   AF-K6VZ04-F1
#
_cell.length_a   1.000
_cell.length_b   1.000
_cell.length_c   1.000
_cell.angle_alpha   90.00
_cell.angle_beta   90.00
_cell.angle_gamma   90.00
#
_symmetry.space_group_name_H-M   'P 1'
#
loop_
_entity.id
_entity.type
_entity.pdbx_description
1 polymer ?
#
loop_
_entity_poly.entity_id
_entity_poly.type
_entity_poly.pdbx_seq_one_letter_code
_entity_poly.pdbx_strand_id
1 'polypeptide(L)'
;MPRTRGEFDEYFDDFCATRLEVSPEAQALRDEAVQPRTWLPGKVPTPAIRAMLHERARDLLGVEVSDSDRRALRAFAARAKMGAALRPPQLRLIPSARHNPDD
;
A
#
# COMPACT_ATOMS: atom_id res chain seq x y z
N MET A 1 -18.16 -8.07 10.86
CA MET A 1 -17.07 -8.30 9.89
C MET A 1 -17.69 -8.71 8.58
N PRO A 2 -17.31 -8.07 7.45
CA PRO A 2 -17.82 -8.41 6.12
C PRO A 2 -17.46 -9.85 5.77
N ARG A 3 -18.39 -10.57 5.13
CA ARG A 3 -18.25 -11.99 4.77
C ARG A 3 -17.95 -12.20 3.29
N THR A 4 -18.24 -11.20 2.48
CA THR A 4 -17.98 -11.22 1.04
C THR A 4 -17.11 -10.03 0.64
N ARG A 5 -16.58 -10.09 -0.58
CA ARG A 5 -15.79 -8.99 -1.12
C ARG A 5 -16.63 -7.72 -1.30
N GLY A 6 -17.85 -7.83 -1.82
CA GLY A 6 -18.74 -6.69 -1.99
C GLY A 6 -19.09 -6.02 -0.66
N GLU A 7 -19.43 -6.81 0.35
CA GLU A 7 -19.66 -6.30 1.71
C GLU A 7 -18.42 -5.61 2.31
N PHE A 8 -17.22 -6.10 1.99
CA PHE A 8 -15.99 -5.45 2.44
C PHE A 8 -15.79 -4.10 1.76
N ASP A 9 -15.99 -4.02 0.45
CA ASP A 9 -15.80 -2.78 -0.30
C ASP A 9 -16.80 -1.71 0.21
N GLU A 10 -18.08 -2.07 0.41
CA GLU A 10 -19.09 -1.17 1.00
C GLU A 10 -18.71 -0.70 2.42
N TYR A 11 -18.31 -1.64 3.29
CA TYR A 11 -17.88 -1.32 4.65
C TYR A 11 -16.64 -0.42 4.65
N PHE A 12 -15.65 -0.71 3.81
CA PHE A 12 -14.39 0.01 3.75
C PHE A 12 -14.60 1.46 3.28
N ASP A 13 -15.41 1.64 2.25
CA ASP A 13 -15.75 2.97 1.72
C ASP A 13 -16.53 3.80 2.75
N ASP A 14 -17.57 3.22 3.38
CA ASP A 14 -18.34 3.90 4.44
C ASP A 14 -17.43 4.28 5.62
N PHE A 15 -16.58 3.35 6.07
CA PHE A 15 -15.69 3.61 7.19
C PHE A 15 -14.67 4.71 6.87
N CYS A 16 -14.06 4.68 5.68
CA CYS A 16 -13.14 5.71 5.23
C CYS A 16 -13.80 7.09 5.15
N ALA A 17 -15.05 7.14 4.69
CA ALA A 17 -15.81 8.37 4.52
C ALA A 17 -16.29 8.97 5.85
N THR A 18 -16.69 8.13 6.82
CA THR A 18 -17.45 8.59 7.99
C THR A 18 -16.72 8.47 9.32
N ARG A 19 -15.72 7.59 9.44
CA ARG A 19 -15.08 7.27 10.74
C ARG A 19 -13.57 7.40 10.75
N LEU A 20 -12.92 7.40 9.59
CA LEU A 20 -11.47 7.49 9.53
C LEU A 20 -10.99 8.93 9.78
N GLU A 21 -10.23 9.09 10.86
CA GLU A 21 -9.73 10.37 11.37
C GLU A 21 -8.24 10.27 11.73
N VAL A 22 -7.55 11.42 11.78
CA VAL A 22 -6.14 11.49 12.20
C VAL A 22 -6.06 11.52 13.72
N SER A 23 -5.40 10.53 14.31
CA SER A 23 -5.04 10.54 15.73
C SER A 23 -3.71 11.29 15.97
N PRO A 24 -3.41 11.70 17.21
CA PRO A 24 -2.11 12.29 17.56
C PRO A 24 -0.92 11.39 17.20
N GLU A 25 -1.06 10.07 17.36
CA GLU A 25 -0.03 9.09 17.02
C GLU A 25 0.16 8.99 15.50
N ALA A 26 -0.94 9.02 14.74
CA ALA A 26 -0.88 9.06 13.28
C ALA A 26 -0.14 10.30 12.79
N GLN A 27 -0.35 11.45 13.44
CA GLN A 27 0.38 12.68 13.14
C GLN A 27 1.86 12.56 13.50
N ALA A 28 2.19 11.98 14.65
CA ALA A 28 3.59 11.77 15.07
C ALA A 28 4.35 10.82 14.14
N LEU A 29 3.66 9.85 13.54
CA LEU A 29 4.23 8.86 12.62
C LEU A 29 4.07 9.24 11.14
N ARG A 30 3.52 10.41 10.83
CA ARG A 30 3.22 10.84 9.46
C ARG A 30 4.40 10.68 8.51
N ASP A 31 5.58 11.17 8.92
CA ASP A 31 6.79 11.14 8.09
C ASP A 31 7.26 9.70 7.85
N GLU A 32 7.19 8.84 8.87
CA GLU A 32 7.52 7.42 8.73
C GLU A 32 6.50 6.68 7.86
N ALA A 33 5.23 7.09 7.88
CA ALA A 33 4.18 6.51 7.04
C ALA A 33 4.39 6.81 5.55
N VAL A 34 4.85 8.02 5.20
CA VAL A 34 5.10 8.44 3.81
C VAL A 34 6.51 8.11 3.32
N GLN A 35 7.47 8.01 4.25
CA GLN A 35 8.86 7.67 4.00
C GLN A 35 9.30 6.63 5.03
N PRO A 36 8.88 5.36 4.88
CA PRO A 36 9.27 4.31 5.82
C PRO A 36 10.77 4.07 5.72
N ARG A 37 11.51 4.44 6.78
CA ARG A 37 12.95 4.19 6.89
C ARG A 37 13.24 2.88 7.59
N THR A 38 12.34 2.45 8.46
CA THR A 38 12.59 1.36 9.40
C THR A 38 11.99 0.02 8.98
N TRP A 39 10.93 -0.03 8.16
CA TRP A 39 10.18 -1.26 7.87
C TRP A 39 10.27 -1.71 6.40
N LEU A 40 9.76 -2.90 6.08
CA LEU A 40 9.90 -3.63 4.80
C LEU A 40 9.77 -2.79 3.50
N PRO A 41 8.95 -1.71 3.42
CA PRO A 41 8.91 -0.84 2.25
C PRO A 41 10.12 0.09 2.09
N GLY A 42 11.15 0.04 2.93
CA GLY A 42 12.33 0.92 2.82
C GLY A 42 13.10 0.82 1.50
N LYS A 43 12.83 -0.21 0.67
CA LYS A 43 13.35 -0.33 -0.71
C LYS A 43 12.44 0.29 -1.77
N VAL A 44 11.26 0.74 -1.39
CA VAL A 44 10.30 1.43 -2.25
C VAL A 44 10.65 2.91 -2.27
N PRO A 45 10.77 3.55 -3.43
CA PRO A 45 10.98 4.98 -3.50
C PRO A 45 9.85 5.75 -2.79
N THR A 46 10.18 6.74 -1.97
CA THR A 46 9.21 7.64 -1.31
C THR A 46 8.15 8.21 -2.26
N PRO A 47 8.50 8.65 -3.50
CA PRO A 47 7.49 9.07 -4.48
C PRO A 47 6.46 7.98 -4.82
N ALA A 48 6.90 6.72 -4.90
CA ALA A 48 6.01 5.60 -5.14
C ALA A 48 5.13 5.30 -3.92
N ILE A 49 5.67 5.39 -2.69
CA ILE A 49 4.87 5.24 -1.45
C ILE A 49 3.73 6.27 -1.41
N ARG A 50 4.02 7.56 -1.65
CA ARG A 50 2.99 8.61 -1.69
C ARG A 50 1.88 8.29 -2.70
N ALA A 51 2.26 7.81 -3.89
CA ALA A 51 1.31 7.42 -4.93
C ALA A 51 0.55 6.10 -4.64
N MET A 52 1.02 5.26 -3.71
CA MET A 52 0.34 4.03 -3.28
C MET A 52 -0.76 4.28 -2.25
N LEU A 53 -0.70 5.40 -1.52
CA LEU A 53 -1.71 5.72 -0.50
C LEU A 53 -3.11 5.77 -1.12
N HIS A 54 -4.11 5.28 -0.38
CA HIS A 54 -5.51 5.52 -0.68
C HIS A 54 -5.81 7.03 -0.66
N GLU A 55 -6.75 7.51 -1.48
CA GLU A 55 -7.08 8.94 -1.56
C GLU A 55 -7.44 9.55 -0.21
N ARG A 56 -8.29 8.88 0.56
CA ARG A 56 -8.65 9.33 1.91
C ARG A 56 -7.44 9.46 2.84
N ALA A 57 -6.47 8.54 2.74
CA ALA A 57 -5.26 8.61 3.54
C ALA A 57 -4.36 9.78 3.12
N ARG A 58 -4.35 10.16 1.83
CA ARG A 58 -3.64 11.34 1.35
C ARG A 58 -4.25 12.60 1.92
N ASP A 59 -5.58 12.71 1.89
CA ASP A 59 -6.28 13.88 2.42
C ASP A 59 -6.01 14.05 3.92
N LEU A 60 -6.16 12.96 4.68
CA LEU A 60 -5.93 12.95 6.12
C LEU A 60 -4.47 13.28 6.46
N LEU A 61 -3.50 12.77 5.70
CA LEU A 61 -2.08 13.04 5.92
C LEU A 61 -1.57 14.29 5.19
N GLY A 62 -2.42 15.04 4.49
CA GLY A 62 -2.01 16.20 3.68
C GLY A 62 -0.91 15.88 2.67
N VAL A 63 -1.05 14.77 1.93
CA VAL A 63 -0.08 14.30 0.95
C VAL A 63 -0.56 14.60 -0.46
N GLU A 64 0.09 15.55 -1.11
CA GLU A 64 -0.12 15.80 -2.53
C GLU A 64 0.62 14.79 -3.40
N VAL A 65 -0.04 14.27 -4.43
CA VAL A 65 0.52 13.29 -5.37
C VAL A 65 0.70 13.91 -6.75
N SER A 66 1.95 14.13 -7.11
CA SER A 66 2.35 14.67 -8.40
C SER A 66 2.36 13.61 -9.52
N ASP A 67 2.44 14.06 -10.77
CA ASP A 67 2.66 13.16 -11.91
C ASP A 67 4.01 12.43 -11.82
N SER A 68 5.03 13.05 -11.22
CA SER A 68 6.31 12.39 -10.94
C SER A 68 6.15 11.23 -9.97
N ASP A 69 5.33 11.38 -8.93
CA ASP A 69 5.04 10.30 -7.98
C ASP A 69 4.35 9.13 -8.67
N ARG A 70 3.36 9.43 -9.52
CA ARG A 70 2.66 8.41 -10.33
C ARG A 70 3.61 7.69 -11.29
N ARG A 71 4.53 8.42 -11.95
CA ARG A 71 5.57 7.81 -12.80
C ARG A 71 6.51 6.93 -11.99
N ALA A 72 6.93 7.37 -10.81
CA ALA A 72 7.77 6.58 -9.92
C ALA A 72 7.11 5.28 -9.49
N LEU A 73 5.81 5.33 -9.15
CA LEU A 73 5.03 4.12 -8.84
C LEU A 73 4.96 3.16 -10.03
N ARG A 74 4.68 3.67 -11.24
CA ARG A 74 4.65 2.83 -12.45
C ARG A 74 6.00 2.17 -12.70
N ALA A 75 7.10 2.91 -12.58
CA ALA A 75 8.45 2.38 -12.74
C ALA A 75 8.78 1.32 -11.68
N PHE A 76 8.44 1.58 -10.42
CA PHE A 76 8.61 0.63 -9.33
C PHE A 76 7.82 -0.66 -9.57
N ALA A 77 6.54 -0.55 -9.94
CA ALA A 77 5.69 -1.69 -10.25
C ALA A 77 6.21 -2.49 -11.44
N ALA A 78 6.69 -1.84 -12.50
CA ALA A 78 7.29 -2.51 -13.66
C ALA A 78 8.54 -3.30 -13.26
N ARG A 79 9.42 -2.70 -12.45
CA ARG A 79 10.62 -3.37 -11.90
C ARG A 79 10.24 -4.57 -11.03
N ALA A 80 9.23 -4.42 -10.16
CA ALA A 80 8.75 -5.49 -9.30
C ALA A 80 8.18 -6.67 -10.12
N LYS A 81 7.35 -6.37 -11.13
CA LYS A 81 6.78 -7.37 -12.05
C LYS A 81 7.86 -8.11 -12.84
N MET A 82 8.85 -7.39 -13.37
CA MET A 82 9.97 -7.99 -14.09
C MET A 82 10.81 -8.88 -13.17
N GLY A 83 11.11 -8.42 -11.96
CA GLY A 83 11.79 -9.23 -10.94
C GLY A 83 11.03 -10.50 -10.58
N ALA A 84 9.70 -10.44 -10.48
CA ALA A 84 8.87 -11.63 -10.25
C ALA A 84 8.86 -12.58 -11.46
N ALA A 85 8.77 -12.05 -12.69
CA ALA A 85 8.76 -12.86 -13.91
C ALA A 85 10.06 -13.67 -14.09
N LEU A 86 11.20 -13.07 -13.74
CA LEU A 86 12.52 -13.71 -13.81
C LEU A 86 12.77 -14.74 -12.69
N ARG A 87 11.93 -14.80 -11.66
CA ARG A 87 12.07 -15.81 -10.58
C ARG A 87 11.42 -17.14 -10.97
N PRO A 88 12.02 -18.27 -10.54
CA PRO A 88 11.37 -19.58 -10.61
C PRO A 88 9.99 -19.55 -9.92
N PRO A 89 8.98 -20.28 -10.42
CA PRO A 89 7.62 -20.26 -9.88
C PRO A 89 7.55 -20.46 -8.35
N GLN A 90 8.39 -21.36 -7.82
CA GLN A 90 8.52 -21.69 -6.40
C GLN A 90 8.98 -20.51 -5.52
N LEU A 91 9.63 -19.50 -6.12
CA LEU A 91 10.18 -18.33 -5.46
C LEU A 91 9.44 -17.03 -5.81
N ARG A 92 8.38 -17.10 -6.61
CA ARG A 92 7.53 -15.93 -6.93
C ARG A 92 6.68 -15.50 -5.74
N LEU A 93 6.27 -16.44 -4.90
CA LEU A 93 5.48 -16.21 -3.71
C LEU A 93 6.38 -16.09 -2.48
N ILE A 94 6.00 -15.19 -1.56
CA ILE A 94 6.58 -15.14 -0.22
C ILE A 94 6.32 -16.47 0.50
N PRO A 95 7.20 -16.94 1.41
CA PRO A 95 7.09 -18.26 2.02
C PRO A 95 5.70 -18.57 2.61
N SER A 96 5.08 -17.59 3.28
CA SER A 96 3.74 -17.72 3.87
C SER A 96 2.61 -17.83 2.84
N ALA A 97 2.84 -17.44 1.59
CA ALA A 97 1.87 -17.53 0.50
C ALA A 97 2.09 -18.74 -0.40
N ARG A 98 3.02 -19.65 -0.05
CA ARG A 98 3.29 -20.87 -0.82
C ARG A 98 2.37 -22.03 -0.44
N HIS A 99 1.60 -21.90 0.63
CA HIS A 99 0.64 -22.90 1.03
C HIS A 99 -0.66 -22.74 0.24
N ASN A 100 -1.28 -23.87 -0.10
CA ASN A 100 -2.59 -23.88 -0.69
C ASN A 100 -3.57 -23.35 0.37
N PRO A 101 -4.40 -22.33 0.10
CA PRO A 101 -5.39 -21.86 1.08
C PRO A 101 -6.42 -22.93 1.47
N ASP A 102 -6.45 -24.07 0.75
CA ASP A 102 -7.35 -25.20 0.96
C ASP A 102 -6.67 -26.45 1.59
N ASP A 103 -5.38 -26.38 1.98
CA ASP A 103 -4.69 -27.38 2.83
C ASP A 103 -4.70 -26.96 4.31
#